data_AF-A0A2V6ZY54-F1
#
_entry.id   AF-A0A2V6ZY54-F1
#
_cell.length_a   1.000
_cell.length_b   1.000
_cell.length_c   1.000
_cell.angle_alpha   90.00
_cell.angle_beta   90.00
_cell.angle_gamma   90.00
#
_symmetry.space_group_name_H-M   'P 1'
#
loop_
_entity.id
_entity.type
_entity.pdbx_description
1 polymer ?
#
loop_
_entity_poly.entity_id
_entity_poly.type
_entity_poly.pdbx_seq_one_letter_code
_entity_poly.pdbx_strand_id
1 'polypeptide(L)'
;MKNERRVAATGVRFLVALVVLCAVCAGCAGMPTGRFDTLVAASKAVEMSTAQTDADLVNLTRRFMMFSPAPGPYRVDSFAPVVEVGGARVDFDFGPRLEPRQAALGVLAAYTEVLAAFARKDYGGELDRATLSLGGSVQRLAGHVTTSAAAQQGAGVLATAVNGLGHAITEHMRRAALRKAMDDAAPGVTAIVAYVKEINVLGSTAVTTMRDQVIRKANSLTVGDGMARLQLNEAVEGMIGESNAILAQYKQESTAVEAIAPAHAEIRDAIDRDERAVLEKLTALVAEVKRLQGVYSSLK
;
A
#
# COMPACT_ATOMS: atom_id res chain seq x y z
N MET A 1 -59.66 36.02 -0.21
CA MET A 1 -59.73 34.57 -0.54
C MET A 1 -58.38 34.20 -1.13
N LYS A 2 -57.49 33.65 -0.30
CA LYS A 2 -57.13 32.21 -0.27
C LYS A 2 -56.46 31.78 -1.58
N ASN A 3 -55.13 31.72 -1.59
CA ASN A 3 -54.30 30.58 -1.18
C ASN A 3 -54.16 29.55 -2.30
N GLU A 4 -52.91 29.37 -2.72
CA GLU A 4 -52.18 28.08 -2.79
C GLU A 4 -51.41 27.90 -4.09
N ARG A 5 -50.12 28.28 -4.01
CA ARG A 5 -49.05 27.53 -4.66
C ARG A 5 -49.16 26.09 -4.20
N ARG A 6 -49.48 25.16 -5.10
CA ARG A 6 -49.25 23.74 -4.88
C ARG A 6 -47.77 23.43 -5.10
N VAL A 7 -47.03 23.56 -4.00
CA VAL A 7 -45.92 22.67 -3.68
C VAL A 7 -46.52 21.42 -3.02
N ALA A 8 -45.83 20.28 -3.13
CA ALA A 8 -46.12 18.93 -2.59
C ALA A 8 -46.69 17.97 -3.64
N ALA A 9 -46.30 16.70 -3.70
CA ALA A 9 -45.31 15.87 -3.00
C ALA A 9 -45.22 14.57 -3.84
N THR A 10 -44.22 13.69 -3.78
CA THR A 10 -43.93 12.68 -2.73
C THR A 10 -43.11 11.61 -3.50
N GLY A 11 -42.05 10.97 -3.03
CA GLY A 11 -41.38 11.03 -1.75
C GLY A 11 -40.24 10.00 -1.65
N VAL A 12 -39.63 10.03 -0.48
CA VAL A 12 -38.95 8.94 0.23
C VAL A 12 -37.57 8.51 -0.30
N ARG A 13 -36.51 9.07 0.31
CA ARG A 13 -35.47 8.31 1.04
C ARG A 13 -34.51 9.25 1.83
N PHE A 14 -34.71 9.30 3.15
CA PHE A 14 -33.73 9.32 4.27
C PHE A 14 -32.42 10.11 4.09
N LEU A 15 -32.07 11.17 4.83
CA LEU A 15 -32.06 11.40 6.29
C LEU A 15 -31.13 10.43 7.07
N VAL A 16 -29.82 10.52 6.80
CA VAL A 16 -28.65 10.11 7.62
C VAL A 16 -27.46 10.94 7.08
N ALA A 17 -26.65 11.74 7.79
CA ALA A 17 -26.56 12.15 9.18
C ALA A 17 -25.87 13.52 9.25
N LEU A 18 -26.56 14.51 9.79
CA LEU A 18 -26.02 15.73 10.40
C LEU A 18 -26.51 15.66 11.84
N VAL A 19 -25.59 15.52 12.80
CA VAL A 19 -25.65 15.57 14.29
C VAL A 19 -24.54 14.61 14.74
N VAL A 20 -23.39 15.08 15.26
CA VAL A 20 -23.12 15.58 16.62
C VAL A 20 -21.85 16.46 16.54
N LEU A 21 -21.57 17.51 17.33
CA LEU A 21 -22.28 18.47 18.17
C LEU A 21 -21.14 19.38 18.69
N CYS A 22 -21.33 20.69 18.74
CA CYS A 22 -20.47 21.60 19.49
C CYS A 22 -20.59 21.36 20.99
N ALA A 23 -19.52 20.86 21.62
CA ALA A 23 -19.05 21.10 22.98
C ALA A 23 -17.65 20.47 23.00
N VAL A 24 -16.54 21.18 23.20
CA VAL A 24 -16.04 21.62 24.51
C VAL A 24 -15.14 22.84 24.31
N CYS A 25 -15.46 23.96 24.95
CA CYS A 25 -14.48 24.97 25.33
C CYS A 25 -13.69 24.46 26.55
N ALA A 26 -12.36 24.61 26.48
CA ALA A 26 -11.40 24.60 27.59
C ALA A 26 -11.33 23.37 28.51
N GLY A 27 -10.25 22.60 28.39
CA GLY A 27 -9.74 21.73 29.46
C GLY A 27 -9.28 20.36 28.98
N CYS A 28 -7.96 20.13 29.02
CA CYS A 28 -7.24 18.89 28.71
C CYS A 28 -7.15 18.51 27.21
N ALA A 29 -6.11 19.04 26.54
CA ALA A 29 -5.68 18.56 25.23
C ALA A 29 -5.30 17.07 25.30
N GLY A 30 -6.22 16.18 24.95
CA GLY A 30 -5.97 14.74 24.81
C GLY A 30 -5.17 14.42 23.55
N MET A 31 -4.55 13.23 23.49
CA MET A 31 -3.90 12.75 22.27
C MET A 31 -4.94 12.42 21.18
N PRO A 32 -4.64 12.66 19.89
CA PRO A 32 -5.60 12.50 18.79
C PRO A 32 -5.75 11.03 18.35
N THR A 33 -6.26 10.17 19.24
CA THR A 33 -6.35 8.71 19.06
C THR A 33 -7.01 8.28 17.74
N GLY A 34 -8.13 8.92 17.36
CA GLY A 34 -8.85 8.59 16.11
C GLY A 34 -8.03 8.79 14.83
N ARG A 35 -7.01 9.65 14.84
CA ARG A 35 -6.12 9.86 13.69
C ARG A 35 -5.15 8.71 13.51
N PHE A 36 -4.62 8.19 14.61
CA PHE A 36 -3.76 7.02 14.60
C PHE A 36 -4.53 5.78 14.13
N ASP A 37 -5.78 5.60 14.58
CA ASP A 37 -6.61 4.48 14.11
C ASP A 37 -6.91 4.57 12.61
N THR A 38 -7.16 5.78 12.11
CA THR A 38 -7.34 6.07 10.68
C THR A 38 -6.08 5.72 9.88
N LEU A 39 -4.90 6.08 10.39
CA LEU A 39 -3.62 5.75 9.77
C LEU A 39 -3.34 4.25 9.81
N VAL A 40 -3.62 3.55 10.91
CA VAL A 40 -3.49 2.08 11.02
C VAL A 40 -4.36 1.38 9.98
N ALA A 41 -5.62 1.79 9.86
CA ALA A 41 -6.54 1.22 8.87
C ALA A 41 -6.04 1.44 7.44
N ALA A 42 -5.52 2.64 7.13
CA ALA A 42 -4.92 2.94 5.84
C ALA A 42 -3.69 2.07 5.56
N SER A 43 -2.73 2.00 6.48
CA SER A 43 -1.49 1.22 6.32
C SER A 43 -1.77 -0.26 6.07
N LYS A 44 -2.68 -0.87 6.84
CA LYS A 44 -3.06 -2.28 6.65
C LYS A 44 -3.71 -2.55 5.31
N ALA A 45 -4.56 -1.64 4.86
CA ALA A 45 -5.25 -1.85 3.59
C ALA A 45 -4.34 -1.61 2.38
N VAL A 46 -3.33 -0.73 2.48
CA VAL A 46 -2.22 -0.66 1.50
C VAL A 46 -1.45 -1.98 1.49
N GLU A 47 -1.06 -2.51 2.65
CA GLU A 47 -0.35 -3.80 2.76
C GLU A 47 -1.12 -4.96 2.12
N MET A 48 -2.43 -5.08 2.42
CA MET A 48 -3.28 -6.13 1.84
C MET A 48 -3.45 -5.98 0.32
N SER A 49 -3.62 -4.75 -0.18
CA SER A 49 -3.71 -4.49 -1.62
C SER A 49 -2.42 -4.91 -2.33
N THR A 50 -1.26 -4.59 -1.75
CA THR A 50 0.04 -4.96 -2.30
C THR A 50 0.23 -6.48 -2.39
N ALA A 51 -0.10 -7.24 -1.34
CA ALA A 51 0.04 -8.70 -1.35
C ALA A 51 -0.74 -9.34 -2.51
N GLN A 52 -1.86 -8.72 -2.88
CA GLN A 52 -2.71 -9.17 -3.95
C GLN A 52 -2.20 -8.77 -5.33
N THR A 53 -1.74 -7.53 -5.51
CA THR A 53 -1.03 -7.09 -6.72
C THR A 53 0.17 -8.00 -7.01
N ASP A 54 0.86 -8.45 -5.97
CA ASP A 54 1.99 -9.39 -6.09
C ASP A 54 1.54 -10.76 -6.58
N ALA A 55 0.42 -11.29 -6.06
CA ALA A 55 -0.16 -12.53 -6.55
C ALA A 55 -0.59 -12.44 -8.03
N ASP A 56 -1.18 -11.30 -8.43
CA ASP A 56 -1.60 -11.05 -9.81
C ASP A 56 -0.39 -10.94 -10.75
N LEU A 57 0.70 -10.30 -10.32
CA LEU A 57 1.97 -10.27 -11.06
C LEU A 57 2.59 -11.66 -11.23
N VAL A 58 2.57 -12.50 -10.19
CA VAL A 58 3.05 -13.88 -10.30
C VAL A 58 2.22 -14.65 -11.33
N ASN A 59 0.90 -14.48 -11.34
CA ASN A 59 0.03 -15.10 -12.34
C ASN A 59 0.32 -14.62 -13.77
N LEU A 60 0.49 -13.30 -13.95
CA LEU A 60 0.89 -12.70 -15.23
C LEU A 60 2.23 -13.26 -15.71
N THR A 61 3.21 -13.39 -14.81
CA THR A 61 4.53 -13.96 -15.11
C THR A 61 4.43 -15.41 -15.59
N ARG A 62 3.61 -16.24 -14.93
CA ARG A 62 3.37 -17.62 -15.40
C ARG A 62 2.74 -17.66 -16.78
N ARG A 63 1.82 -16.75 -17.10
CA ARG A 63 1.23 -16.66 -18.46
C ARG A 63 2.24 -16.20 -19.50
N PHE A 64 3.05 -15.21 -19.16
CA PHE A 64 4.15 -14.74 -20.00
C PHE A 64 5.10 -15.89 -20.35
N MET A 65 5.49 -16.71 -19.37
CA MET A 65 6.38 -17.87 -19.58
C MET A 65 5.81 -18.82 -20.64
N MET A 66 4.48 -19.06 -20.67
CA MET A 66 3.85 -19.91 -21.70
C MET A 66 3.94 -19.31 -23.11
N PHE A 67 4.00 -17.99 -23.23
CA PHE A 67 3.99 -17.28 -24.51
C PHE A 67 5.38 -17.15 -25.15
N SER A 68 6.43 -17.20 -24.32
CA SER A 68 7.81 -16.97 -24.74
C SER A 68 8.77 -18.08 -24.27
N PRO A 69 8.55 -19.35 -24.65
CA PRO A 69 9.53 -20.38 -24.39
C PRO A 69 10.84 -20.07 -25.13
N ALA A 70 11.98 -20.42 -24.53
CA ALA A 70 13.28 -20.26 -25.16
C ALA A 70 13.30 -20.95 -26.54
N PRO A 71 13.83 -20.31 -27.59
CA PRO A 71 13.87 -20.90 -28.93
C PRO A 71 14.70 -22.18 -28.94
N GLY A 72 14.19 -23.22 -29.60
CA GLY A 72 14.84 -24.54 -29.69
C GLY A 72 13.96 -25.68 -29.14
N PRO A 73 14.53 -26.89 -28.99
CA PRO A 73 13.81 -28.00 -28.36
C PRO A 73 13.49 -27.69 -26.89
N TYR A 74 12.38 -28.24 -26.39
CA TYR A 74 12.01 -28.09 -24.98
C TYR A 74 13.07 -28.70 -24.07
N ARG A 75 13.45 -27.92 -23.05
CA ARG A 75 14.42 -28.21 -22.00
C ARG A 75 13.81 -27.83 -20.66
N VAL A 76 14.44 -28.26 -19.57
CA VAL A 76 14.00 -27.99 -18.20
C VAL A 76 13.88 -26.48 -17.93
N ASP A 77 14.69 -25.67 -18.61
CA ASP A 77 14.74 -24.20 -18.51
C ASP A 77 13.93 -23.46 -19.61
N SER A 78 13.21 -24.18 -20.48
CA SER A 78 12.51 -23.57 -21.62
C SER A 78 11.49 -22.51 -21.23
N PHE A 79 10.99 -22.55 -20.00
CA PHE A 79 9.98 -21.62 -19.51
C PHE A 79 10.52 -20.64 -18.46
N ALA A 80 11.85 -20.49 -18.33
CA ALA A 80 12.40 -19.54 -17.36
C ALA A 80 11.83 -18.11 -17.57
N PRO A 81 11.56 -17.34 -16.48
CA PRO A 81 10.90 -16.03 -16.54
C PRO A 81 11.89 -14.95 -17.00
N VAL A 82 12.34 -15.05 -18.24
CA VAL A 82 13.35 -14.16 -18.81
C VAL A 82 12.68 -13.07 -19.63
N VAL A 83 13.04 -11.81 -19.37
CA VAL A 83 12.63 -10.67 -20.19
C VAL A 83 13.83 -10.08 -20.93
N GLU A 84 13.66 -9.70 -22.19
CA GLU A 84 14.58 -8.83 -22.89
C GLU A 84 14.45 -7.35 -22.49
N VAL A 85 15.52 -6.79 -21.95
CA VAL A 85 15.69 -5.36 -21.66
C VAL A 85 16.93 -4.87 -22.39
N GLY A 86 16.77 -3.94 -23.33
CA GLY A 86 17.90 -3.38 -24.10
C GLY A 86 18.71 -4.40 -24.90
N GLY A 87 18.09 -5.52 -25.31
CA GLY A 87 18.75 -6.63 -26.02
C GLY A 87 19.44 -7.65 -25.12
N ALA A 88 19.47 -7.44 -23.81
CA ALA A 88 19.95 -8.42 -22.84
C ALA A 88 18.78 -9.22 -22.25
N ARG A 89 18.96 -10.54 -22.13
CA ARG A 89 18.05 -11.44 -21.43
C ARG A 89 18.31 -11.37 -19.93
N VAL A 90 17.35 -10.85 -19.20
CA VAL A 90 17.41 -10.70 -17.74
C VAL A 90 16.46 -11.71 -17.12
N ASP A 91 17.00 -12.58 -16.25
CA ASP A 91 16.18 -13.43 -15.41
C ASP A 91 15.40 -12.55 -14.42
N PHE A 92 14.09 -12.70 -14.44
CA PHE A 92 13.17 -11.87 -13.69
C PHE A 92 12.28 -12.76 -12.82
N ASP A 93 12.90 -13.43 -11.86
CA ASP A 93 12.16 -14.00 -10.73
C ASP A 93 11.71 -12.87 -9.79
N PHE A 94 10.43 -12.49 -9.90
CA PHE A 94 9.84 -11.46 -9.06
C PHE A 94 9.59 -11.93 -7.63
N GLY A 95 9.42 -13.23 -7.37
CA GLY A 95 9.04 -13.74 -6.05
C GLY A 95 9.96 -13.20 -4.94
N PRO A 96 11.28 -13.42 -5.03
CA PRO A 96 12.25 -12.91 -4.06
C PRO A 96 12.37 -11.38 -3.97
N ARG A 97 11.78 -10.64 -4.92
CA ARG A 97 11.83 -9.16 -4.97
C ARG A 97 10.53 -8.50 -4.53
N LEU A 98 9.42 -9.24 -4.48
CA LEU A 98 8.12 -8.75 -4.02
C LEU A 98 7.95 -8.94 -2.50
N GLU A 99 8.45 -10.05 -1.94
CA GLU A 99 8.39 -10.30 -0.50
C GLU A 99 9.02 -9.18 0.36
N PRO A 100 10.18 -8.59 0.01
CA PRO A 100 10.73 -7.45 0.72
C PRO A 100 9.81 -6.21 0.71
N ARG A 101 9.05 -5.98 -0.37
CA ARG A 101 8.10 -4.85 -0.45
C ARG A 101 6.98 -5.02 0.56
N GLN A 102 6.40 -6.22 0.61
CA GLN A 102 5.36 -6.55 1.57
C GLN A 102 5.90 -6.47 3.01
N ALA A 103 7.10 -6.99 3.26
CA ALA A 103 7.75 -6.88 4.57
C ALA A 103 7.97 -5.42 4.98
N ALA A 104 8.36 -4.55 4.04
CA ALA A 104 8.57 -3.13 4.29
C ALA A 104 7.25 -2.40 4.62
N LEU A 105 6.17 -2.68 3.90
CA LEU A 105 4.84 -2.18 4.24
C LEU A 105 4.35 -2.69 5.60
N GLY A 106 4.63 -3.95 5.94
CA GLY A 106 4.33 -4.53 7.25
C GLY A 106 5.08 -3.84 8.40
N VAL A 107 6.28 -3.29 8.16
CA VAL A 107 6.98 -2.44 9.14
C VAL A 107 6.24 -1.12 9.35
N LEU A 108 5.79 -0.46 8.28
CA LEU A 108 5.01 0.77 8.39
C LEU A 108 3.67 0.53 9.11
N ALA A 109 2.96 -0.54 8.76
CA ALA A 109 1.71 -0.91 9.41
C ALA A 109 1.91 -1.15 10.91
N ALA A 110 2.88 -1.99 11.29
CA ALA A 110 3.19 -2.27 12.69
C ALA A 110 3.65 -1.01 13.46
N TYR A 111 4.43 -0.14 12.83
CA TYR A 111 4.81 1.15 13.43
C TYR A 111 3.58 1.99 13.76
N THR A 112 2.63 2.10 12.83
CA THR A 112 1.39 2.88 13.06
C THR A 112 0.51 2.26 14.14
N GLU A 113 0.51 0.93 14.29
CA GLU A 113 -0.18 0.24 15.39
C GLU A 113 0.43 0.58 16.74
N VAL A 114 1.76 0.67 16.84
CA VAL A 114 2.42 1.07 18.08
C VAL A 114 2.06 2.50 18.45
N LEU A 115 2.08 3.43 17.48
CA LEU A 115 1.66 4.81 17.75
C LEU A 115 0.21 4.87 18.24
N ALA A 116 -0.70 4.09 17.63
CA ALA A 116 -2.10 4.03 18.03
C ALA A 116 -2.29 3.44 19.44
N ALA A 117 -1.65 2.30 19.73
CA ALA A 117 -1.68 1.67 21.05
C ALA A 117 -1.13 2.62 22.12
N PHE A 118 0.01 3.26 21.83
CA PHE A 118 0.60 4.25 22.72
C PHE A 118 -0.28 5.49 22.88
N ALA A 119 -1.06 5.90 21.88
CA ALA A 119 -1.99 7.03 22.01
C ALA A 119 -3.23 6.69 22.86
N ARG A 120 -3.76 5.45 22.76
CA ARG A 120 -5.02 5.04 23.42
C ARG A 120 -4.98 4.89 24.93
N LYS A 121 -3.79 4.96 25.56
CA LYS A 121 -3.60 4.78 27.01
C LYS A 121 -3.88 3.36 27.51
N ASP A 122 -4.02 2.40 26.60
CA ASP A 122 -4.24 1.02 26.98
C ASP A 122 -2.89 0.36 27.28
N TYR A 123 -2.44 0.52 28.54
CA TYR A 123 -1.22 -0.11 29.06
C TYR A 123 -1.42 -1.60 29.41
N GLY A 124 -2.57 -2.18 29.06
CA GLY A 124 -2.64 -3.64 28.88
C GLY A 124 -1.68 -4.11 27.79
N GLY A 125 -1.53 -5.42 27.61
CA GLY A 125 -0.57 -6.01 26.66
C GLY A 125 -0.72 -5.64 25.18
N GLU A 126 -1.52 -4.63 24.80
CA GLU A 126 -1.62 -4.10 23.44
C GLU A 126 -0.36 -3.38 22.98
N LEU A 127 0.24 -2.50 23.78
CA LEU A 127 1.48 -1.80 23.42
C LEU A 127 2.65 -2.78 23.27
N ASP A 128 2.78 -3.73 24.20
CA ASP A 128 3.79 -4.77 24.14
C ASP A 128 3.59 -5.65 22.90
N ARG A 129 2.34 -6.05 22.61
CA ARG A 129 2.00 -6.82 21.40
C ARG A 129 2.33 -6.05 20.12
N ALA A 130 1.99 -4.76 20.05
CA ALA A 130 2.29 -3.93 18.90
C ALA A 130 3.82 -3.77 18.72
N THR A 131 4.56 -3.61 19.82
CA THR A 131 6.03 -3.49 19.78
C THR A 131 6.69 -4.81 19.37
N LEU A 132 6.20 -5.94 19.86
CA LEU A 132 6.62 -7.28 19.41
C LEU A 132 6.29 -7.50 17.93
N SER A 133 5.11 -7.08 17.47
CA SER A 133 4.69 -7.13 16.07
C SER A 133 5.66 -6.33 15.19
N LEU A 134 6.02 -5.10 15.61
CA LEU A 134 7.00 -4.27 14.92
C LEU A 134 8.38 -4.93 14.87
N GLY A 135 8.87 -5.45 16.00
CA GLY A 135 10.14 -6.19 16.05
C GLY A 135 10.15 -7.38 15.08
N GLY A 136 9.05 -8.14 15.02
CA GLY A 136 8.87 -9.23 14.06
C GLY A 136 8.86 -8.74 12.61
N SER A 137 8.16 -7.63 12.29
CA SER A 137 8.15 -7.05 10.95
C SER A 137 9.55 -6.57 10.51
N VAL A 138 10.30 -5.94 11.41
CA VAL A 138 11.68 -5.49 11.14
C VAL A 138 12.60 -6.68 10.90
N GLN A 139 12.50 -7.73 11.71
CA GLN A 139 13.29 -8.95 11.53
C GLN A 139 12.96 -9.66 10.22
N ARG A 140 11.68 -9.73 9.84
CA ARG A 140 11.27 -10.26 8.52
C ARG A 140 11.90 -9.47 7.37
N LEU A 141 11.80 -8.15 7.39
CA LEU A 141 12.40 -7.30 6.36
C LEU A 141 13.93 -7.47 6.27
N ALA A 142 14.60 -7.57 7.42
CA ALA A 142 16.06 -7.80 7.49
C ALA A 142 16.47 -9.19 6.97
N GLY A 143 15.57 -10.18 7.04
CA GLY A 143 15.81 -11.54 6.55
C GLY A 143 15.82 -11.69 5.04
N HIS A 144 15.33 -10.70 4.28
CA HIS A 144 15.35 -10.75 2.82
C HIS A 144 16.67 -10.20 2.23
N VAL A 145 17.34 -11.01 1.43
CA VAL A 145 18.66 -10.73 0.83
C VAL A 145 18.62 -9.59 -0.19
N THR A 146 17.46 -9.34 -0.79
CA THR A 146 17.22 -8.30 -1.82
C THR A 146 16.77 -6.96 -1.22
N THR A 147 16.64 -6.86 0.11
CA THR A 147 16.29 -5.60 0.78
C THR A 147 17.40 -4.57 0.63
N SER A 148 17.05 -3.32 0.30
CA SER A 148 18.05 -2.25 0.23
C SER A 148 18.58 -1.90 1.63
N ALA A 149 19.85 -1.51 1.72
CA ALA A 149 20.45 -1.06 2.98
C ALA A 149 19.68 0.11 3.61
N ALA A 150 19.15 1.01 2.77
CA ALA A 150 18.32 2.13 3.21
C ALA A 150 17.01 1.68 3.87
N ALA A 151 16.35 0.64 3.32
CA ALA A 151 15.13 0.10 3.91
C ALA A 151 15.39 -0.63 5.23
N GLN A 152 16.47 -1.41 5.31
CA GLN A 152 16.90 -2.05 6.56
C GLN A 152 17.22 -1.01 7.65
N GLN A 153 17.99 0.02 7.29
CA GLN A 153 18.30 1.14 8.18
C GLN A 153 17.02 1.87 8.61
N GLY A 154 16.11 2.14 7.68
CA GLY A 154 14.83 2.79 7.96
C GLY A 154 13.97 1.99 8.95
N ALA A 155 13.90 0.68 8.79
CA ALA A 155 13.19 -0.20 9.72
C ALA A 155 13.85 -0.22 11.11
N GLY A 156 15.18 -0.23 11.19
CA GLY A 156 15.91 -0.11 12.45
C GLY A 156 15.67 1.23 13.17
N VAL A 157 15.57 2.32 12.41
CA VAL A 157 15.18 3.65 12.94
C VAL A 157 13.79 3.60 13.56
N LEU A 158 12.81 3.00 12.87
CA LEU A 158 11.44 2.87 13.39
C LEU A 158 11.39 2.03 14.68
N ALA A 159 12.11 0.91 14.73
CA ALA A 159 12.21 0.08 15.93
C ALA A 159 12.81 0.86 17.12
N THR A 160 13.88 1.61 16.86
CA THR A 160 14.56 2.41 17.88
C THR A 160 13.67 3.53 18.41
N ALA A 161 12.98 4.24 17.51
CA ALA A 161 12.06 5.31 17.86
C ALA A 161 10.92 4.82 18.75
N VAL A 162 10.40 3.62 18.46
CA VAL A 162 9.32 3.00 19.23
C VAL A 162 9.78 2.44 20.57
N ASN A 163 11.00 1.88 20.67
CA ASN A 163 11.54 1.40 21.95
C ASN A 163 11.57 2.53 23.01
N GLY A 164 11.78 3.78 22.56
CA GLY A 164 11.72 4.96 23.43
C GLY A 164 10.33 5.26 24.03
N LEU A 165 9.25 4.70 23.48
CA LEU A 165 7.88 4.91 23.98
C LEU A 165 7.58 4.05 25.23
N GLY A 166 8.19 2.88 25.36
CA GLY A 166 7.92 1.94 26.46
C GLY A 166 8.29 2.45 27.85
N HIS A 167 9.02 3.56 27.95
CA HIS A 167 9.46 4.15 29.23
C HIS A 167 8.60 5.36 29.68
N ALA A 168 7.64 5.81 28.87
CA ALA A 168 6.81 6.98 29.16
C ALA A 168 5.47 6.59 29.83
N ILE A 169 5.49 6.45 31.16
CA ILE A 169 4.39 5.87 31.96
C ILE A 169 3.27 6.88 32.30
N THR A 170 3.57 8.19 32.29
CA THR A 170 2.63 9.23 32.75
C THR A 170 2.21 10.19 31.65
N GLU A 171 0.95 10.67 31.69
CA GLU A 171 0.35 11.55 30.66
C GLU A 171 1.24 12.72 30.23
N HIS A 172 1.87 13.40 31.19
CA HIS A 172 2.72 14.55 30.95
C HIS A 172 3.97 14.22 30.11
N MET A 173 4.45 12.97 30.14
CA MET A 173 5.57 12.50 29.34
C MET A 173 5.14 11.93 27.99
N ARG A 174 3.89 11.48 27.86
CA ARG A 174 3.43 10.76 26.66
C ARG A 174 3.39 11.63 25.42
N ARG A 175 2.88 12.85 25.54
CA ARG A 175 2.89 13.80 24.41
C ARG A 175 4.32 14.03 23.93
N ALA A 176 5.25 14.29 24.84
CA ALA A 176 6.65 14.52 24.52
C ALA A 176 7.33 13.26 23.95
N ALA A 177 7.03 12.08 24.50
CA ALA A 177 7.55 10.80 24.02
C ALA A 177 7.03 10.46 22.63
N LEU A 178 5.73 10.65 22.37
CA LEU A 178 5.12 10.44 21.06
C LEU A 178 5.70 11.40 20.03
N ARG A 179 5.84 12.68 20.37
CA ARG A 179 6.51 13.68 19.53
C ARG A 179 7.94 13.24 19.19
N LYS A 180 8.72 12.87 20.20
CA LYS A 180 10.10 12.41 20.00
C LYS A 180 10.16 11.16 19.12
N ALA A 181 9.33 10.17 19.38
CA ALA A 181 9.29 8.94 18.59
C ALA A 181 8.87 9.21 17.14
N MET A 182 7.95 10.14 16.89
CA MET A 182 7.60 10.53 15.52
C MET A 182 8.73 11.30 14.84
N ASP A 183 9.35 12.27 15.54
CA ASP A 183 10.49 13.03 15.02
C ASP A 183 11.68 12.09 14.66
N ASP A 184 12.00 11.15 15.55
CA ASP A 184 13.07 10.17 15.34
C ASP A 184 12.72 9.15 14.23
N ALA A 185 11.43 8.82 14.04
CA ALA A 185 10.95 7.87 13.05
C ALA A 185 10.84 8.43 11.62
N ALA A 186 10.70 9.75 11.45
CA ALA A 186 10.49 10.41 10.16
C ALA A 186 11.48 9.98 9.05
N PRO A 187 12.81 9.90 9.29
CA PRO A 187 13.74 9.41 8.27
C PRO A 187 13.50 7.93 7.92
N GLY A 188 13.11 7.10 8.89
CA GLY A 188 12.77 5.70 8.66
C GLY A 188 11.51 5.51 7.82
N VAL A 189 10.45 6.29 8.09
CA VAL A 189 9.22 6.32 7.27
C VAL A 189 9.57 6.70 5.83
N THR A 190 10.37 7.74 5.65
CA THR A 190 10.79 8.22 4.32
C THR A 190 11.57 7.15 3.55
N ALA A 191 12.52 6.48 4.20
CA ALA A 191 13.32 5.44 3.58
C ALA A 191 12.47 4.24 3.12
N ILE A 192 11.51 3.80 3.95
CA ILE A 192 10.63 2.68 3.57
C ILE A 192 9.67 3.08 2.46
N VAL A 193 9.07 4.27 2.51
CA VAL A 193 8.22 4.80 1.44
C VAL A 193 8.97 4.85 0.11
N ALA A 194 10.21 5.34 0.12
CA ALA A 194 11.06 5.38 -1.08
C ALA A 194 11.35 3.98 -1.64
N TYR A 195 11.67 3.02 -0.76
CA TYR A 195 11.95 1.64 -1.15
C TYR A 195 10.75 0.96 -1.81
N VAL A 196 9.55 1.09 -1.22
CA VAL A 196 8.32 0.51 -1.78
C VAL A 196 8.03 1.11 -3.17
N LYS A 197 8.23 2.42 -3.35
CA LYS A 197 8.06 3.08 -4.65
C LYS A 197 9.04 2.56 -5.70
N GLU A 198 10.30 2.37 -5.33
CA GLU A 198 11.32 1.83 -6.22
C GLU A 198 10.89 0.45 -6.75
N ILE A 199 10.40 -0.43 -5.86
CA ILE A 199 9.88 -1.74 -6.26
C ILE A 199 8.63 -1.62 -7.15
N ASN A 200 7.71 -0.70 -6.86
CA ASN A 200 6.53 -0.46 -7.72
C ASN A 200 6.92 -0.02 -9.14
N VAL A 201 7.96 0.80 -9.28
CA VAL A 201 8.50 1.23 -10.59
C VAL A 201 9.13 0.04 -11.32
N LEU A 202 9.91 -0.78 -10.61
CA LEU A 202 10.49 -2.01 -11.18
C LEU A 202 9.40 -2.98 -11.65
N GLY A 203 8.36 -3.22 -10.83
CA GLY A 203 7.20 -4.03 -11.17
C GLY A 203 6.43 -3.50 -12.38
N SER A 204 6.22 -2.17 -12.45
CA SER A 204 5.55 -1.55 -13.60
C SER A 204 6.36 -1.68 -14.90
N THR A 205 7.68 -1.52 -14.82
CA THR A 205 8.59 -1.66 -15.96
C THR A 205 8.57 -3.09 -16.49
N ALA A 206 8.57 -4.05 -15.58
CA ALA A 206 8.46 -5.46 -15.87
C ALA A 206 7.15 -5.86 -16.55
N VAL A 207 6.01 -5.46 -16.00
CA VAL A 207 4.68 -5.73 -16.58
C VAL A 207 4.60 -5.17 -17.99
N THR A 208 5.06 -3.93 -18.17
CA THR A 208 5.15 -3.29 -19.50
C THR A 208 6.01 -4.11 -20.45
N THR A 209 7.18 -4.55 -20.00
CA THR A 209 8.12 -5.33 -20.80
C THR A 209 7.53 -6.68 -21.23
N MET A 210 6.89 -7.41 -20.30
CA MET A 210 6.22 -8.68 -20.59
C MET A 210 5.08 -8.51 -21.60
N ARG A 211 4.20 -7.52 -21.38
CA ARG A 211 3.11 -7.19 -22.30
C ARG A 211 3.63 -6.90 -23.70
N ASP A 212 4.63 -6.04 -23.81
CA ASP A 212 5.15 -5.60 -25.10
C ASP A 212 5.86 -6.76 -25.83
N GLN A 213 6.52 -7.67 -25.11
CA GLN A 213 7.09 -8.90 -25.68
C GLN A 213 6.02 -9.86 -26.18
N VAL A 214 4.93 -10.07 -25.44
CA VAL A 214 3.79 -10.88 -25.90
C VAL A 214 3.21 -10.30 -27.18
N ILE A 215 3.00 -8.99 -27.25
CA ILE A 215 2.48 -8.33 -28.46
C ILE A 215 3.44 -8.53 -29.64
N ARG A 216 4.74 -8.28 -29.45
CA ARG A 216 5.74 -8.50 -30.50
C ARG A 216 5.77 -9.95 -30.98
N LYS A 217 5.73 -10.90 -30.05
CA LYS A 217 5.71 -12.34 -30.38
C LYS A 217 4.44 -12.71 -31.13
N ALA A 218 3.27 -12.27 -30.68
CA ALA A 218 2.00 -12.50 -31.35
C ALA A 218 2.00 -11.99 -32.80
N ASN A 219 2.54 -10.78 -33.02
CA ASN A 219 2.66 -10.18 -34.35
C ASN A 219 3.63 -10.94 -35.28
N SER A 220 4.58 -11.70 -34.71
CA SER A 220 5.51 -12.54 -35.49
C SER A 220 4.95 -13.92 -35.85
N LEU A 221 3.83 -14.34 -35.25
CA LEU A 221 3.26 -15.66 -35.49
C LEU A 221 2.36 -15.64 -36.74
N THR A 222 2.68 -16.52 -37.69
CA THR A 222 1.77 -16.81 -38.81
C THR A 222 0.70 -17.80 -38.34
N VAL A 223 -0.51 -17.30 -38.08
CA VAL A 223 -1.66 -18.12 -37.66
C VAL A 223 -2.75 -18.05 -38.73
N GLY A 224 -3.26 -19.20 -39.18
CA GLY A 224 -4.38 -19.25 -40.12
C GLY A 224 -5.67 -18.68 -39.52
N ASP A 225 -6.60 -18.24 -40.38
CA ASP A 225 -7.90 -17.74 -39.94
C ASP A 225 -8.74 -18.82 -39.23
N GLY A 226 -9.71 -18.39 -38.42
CA GLY A 226 -10.59 -19.28 -37.66
C GLY A 226 -10.19 -19.43 -36.19
N MET A 227 -10.43 -20.61 -35.59
CA MET A 227 -10.33 -20.81 -34.14
C MET A 227 -8.94 -20.52 -33.57
N ALA A 228 -7.86 -20.86 -34.27
CA ALA A 228 -6.50 -20.60 -33.81
C ALA A 228 -6.19 -19.09 -33.71
N ARG A 229 -6.70 -18.29 -34.66
CA ARG A 229 -6.58 -16.82 -34.62
C ARG A 229 -7.39 -16.24 -33.48
N LEU A 230 -8.60 -16.74 -33.24
CA LEU A 230 -9.44 -16.29 -32.11
C LEU A 230 -8.77 -16.58 -30.76
N GLN A 231 -8.23 -17.79 -30.56
CA GLN A 231 -7.51 -18.15 -29.34
C GLN A 231 -6.26 -17.31 -29.10
N LEU A 232 -5.50 -17.00 -30.16
CA LEU A 232 -4.37 -16.08 -30.05
C LEU A 232 -4.83 -14.67 -29.64
N ASN A 233 -5.90 -14.16 -30.25
CA ASN A 233 -6.45 -12.85 -29.93
C ASN A 233 -6.94 -12.79 -28.48
N GLU A 234 -7.66 -13.81 -28.00
CA GLU A 234 -8.11 -13.91 -26.60
C GLU A 234 -6.93 -13.96 -25.62
N ALA A 235 -5.88 -14.71 -25.93
CA ALA A 235 -4.69 -14.78 -25.08
C ALA A 235 -3.95 -13.43 -25.00
N VAL A 236 -3.82 -12.73 -26.13
CA VAL A 236 -3.17 -11.41 -26.20
C VAL A 236 -4.03 -10.35 -25.51
N GLU A 237 -5.35 -10.36 -25.73
CA GLU A 237 -6.30 -9.47 -25.07
C GLU A 237 -6.26 -9.65 -23.55
N GLY A 238 -6.33 -10.89 -23.06
CA GLY A 238 -6.24 -11.19 -21.63
C GLY A 238 -4.92 -10.72 -21.01
N MET A 239 -3.79 -10.88 -21.72
CA MET A 239 -2.49 -10.36 -21.27
C MET A 239 -2.49 -8.83 -21.17
N ILE A 240 -3.09 -8.14 -22.14
CA ILE A 240 -3.20 -6.67 -22.16
C ILE A 240 -4.09 -6.19 -21.00
N GLY A 241 -5.27 -6.81 -20.83
CA GLY A 241 -6.22 -6.49 -19.76
C GLY A 241 -5.59 -6.62 -18.37
N GLU A 242 -4.96 -7.76 -18.08
CA GLU A 242 -4.30 -8.01 -16.79
C GLU A 242 -3.10 -7.10 -16.56
N SER A 243 -2.28 -6.87 -17.58
CA SER A 243 -1.15 -5.94 -17.48
C SER A 243 -1.62 -4.53 -17.15
N ASN A 244 -2.68 -4.04 -17.81
CA ASN A 244 -3.23 -2.71 -17.55
C ASN A 244 -3.82 -2.60 -16.13
N ALA A 245 -4.46 -3.66 -15.63
CA ALA A 245 -4.98 -3.71 -14.26
C ALA A 245 -3.83 -3.63 -13.24
N ILE A 246 -2.77 -4.41 -13.40
CA ILE A 246 -1.61 -4.41 -12.51
C ILE A 246 -0.87 -3.05 -12.57
N LEU A 247 -0.70 -2.47 -13.75
CA LEU A 247 -0.11 -1.13 -13.90
C LEU A 247 -0.93 -0.05 -13.19
N ALA A 248 -2.26 -0.14 -13.29
CA ALA A 248 -3.15 0.75 -12.56
C ALA A 248 -3.00 0.56 -11.05
N GLN A 249 -2.91 -0.67 -10.55
CA GLN A 249 -2.68 -0.96 -9.13
C GLN A 249 -1.36 -0.38 -8.65
N TYR A 250 -0.24 -0.62 -9.35
CA TYR A 250 1.07 -0.06 -8.98
C TYR A 250 1.08 1.47 -8.89
N LYS A 251 0.41 2.14 -9.83
CA LYS A 251 0.28 3.61 -9.81
C LYS A 251 -0.44 4.08 -8.54
N GLN A 252 -1.57 3.44 -8.24
CA GLN A 252 -2.42 3.80 -7.11
C GLN A 252 -1.75 3.49 -5.77
N GLU A 253 -1.08 2.35 -5.65
CA GLU A 253 -0.30 2.00 -4.47
C GLU A 253 0.86 2.98 -4.26
N SER A 254 1.54 3.39 -5.33
CA SER A 254 2.58 4.41 -5.24
C SER A 254 2.03 5.73 -4.70
N THR A 255 0.85 6.16 -5.16
CA THR A 255 0.17 7.36 -4.63
C THR A 255 -0.21 7.20 -3.16
N ALA A 256 -0.75 6.05 -2.75
CA ALA A 256 -1.12 5.80 -1.36
C ALA A 256 0.11 5.77 -0.44
N VAL A 257 1.20 5.13 -0.86
CA VAL A 257 2.46 5.04 -0.11
C VAL A 257 3.15 6.41 -0.01
N GLU A 258 3.12 7.22 -1.08
CA GLU A 258 3.62 8.60 -1.07
C GLU A 258 2.90 9.49 -0.04
N ALA A 259 1.61 9.22 0.22
CA ALA A 259 0.81 9.99 1.17
C ALA A 259 1.09 9.62 2.64
N ILE A 260 1.81 8.53 2.93
CA ILE A 260 2.11 8.09 4.30
C ILE A 260 3.05 9.06 5.01
N ALA A 261 4.14 9.50 4.37
CA ALA A 261 5.11 10.41 5.00
C ALA A 261 4.51 11.80 5.32
N PRO A 262 3.74 12.44 4.42
CA PRO A 262 2.97 13.64 4.75
C PRO A 262 1.97 13.42 5.89
N ALA A 263 1.19 12.32 5.86
CA ALA A 263 0.23 12.01 6.92
C ALA A 263 0.91 11.83 8.28
N HIS A 264 2.09 11.21 8.30
CA HIS A 264 2.92 11.09 9.50
C HIS A 264 3.38 12.45 10.03
N ALA A 265 3.93 13.31 9.17
CA ALA A 265 4.35 14.67 9.54
C ALA A 265 3.17 15.51 10.06
N GLU A 266 1.98 15.37 9.47
CA GLU A 266 0.79 16.10 9.89
C GLU A 266 0.26 15.61 11.25
N ILE A 267 0.28 14.29 11.50
CA ILE A 267 -0.06 13.76 12.83
C ILE A 267 0.96 14.25 13.86
N ARG A 268 2.25 14.32 13.51
CA ARG A 268 3.26 14.93 14.35
C ARG A 268 2.86 16.37 14.67
N ASP A 269 2.64 17.21 13.66
CA ASP A 269 2.30 18.62 13.87
C ASP A 269 1.01 18.83 14.66
N ALA A 270 0.03 17.92 14.50
CA ALA A 270 -1.19 17.88 15.30
C ALA A 270 -0.96 17.59 16.79
N ILE A 271 0.14 16.93 17.16
CA ILE A 271 0.48 16.75 18.57
C ILE A 271 0.74 18.12 19.24
N ASP A 272 1.20 19.10 18.46
CA ASP A 272 1.51 20.47 18.91
C ASP A 272 0.37 21.50 18.62
N ARG A 273 -0.64 21.19 17.78
CA ARG A 273 -1.67 22.14 17.28
C ARG A 273 -3.12 21.61 17.34
N ASP A 274 -4.08 22.52 17.17
CA ASP A 274 -5.53 22.29 16.98
C ASP A 274 -5.88 22.29 15.47
N GLU A 275 -6.84 21.55 14.89
CA GLU A 275 -7.03 20.09 14.74
C GLU A 275 -7.59 19.80 13.32
N ARG A 276 -8.19 20.79 12.63
CA ARG A 276 -9.06 20.59 11.46
C ARG A 276 -8.36 20.24 10.13
N ALA A 277 -7.20 20.81 9.81
CA ALA A 277 -6.56 20.59 8.50
C ALA A 277 -5.99 19.17 8.30
N VAL A 278 -5.66 18.49 9.41
CA VAL A 278 -5.01 17.16 9.42
C VAL A 278 -6.01 16.04 9.11
N LEU A 279 -7.29 16.23 9.43
CA LEU A 279 -8.32 15.23 9.16
C LEU A 279 -8.62 15.11 7.66
N GLU A 280 -8.50 16.18 6.88
CA GLU A 280 -8.79 16.15 5.43
C GLU A 280 -7.82 15.26 4.65
N LYS A 281 -6.53 15.32 4.99
CA LYS A 281 -5.47 14.55 4.33
C LYS A 281 -5.46 13.07 4.75
N LEU A 282 -5.69 12.79 6.03
CA LEU A 282 -5.94 11.42 6.50
C LEU A 282 -7.20 10.83 5.85
N THR A 283 -8.24 11.64 5.68
CA THR A 283 -9.45 11.24 4.95
C THR A 283 -9.15 10.98 3.47
N ALA A 284 -8.31 11.80 2.84
CA ALA A 284 -7.87 11.59 1.46
C ALA A 284 -7.07 10.29 1.31
N LEU A 285 -6.16 9.98 2.23
CA LEU A 285 -5.43 8.71 2.27
C LEU A 285 -6.39 7.54 2.42
N VAL A 286 -7.34 7.60 3.36
CA VAL A 286 -8.36 6.55 3.53
C VAL A 286 -9.26 6.43 2.31
N ALA A 287 -9.64 7.54 1.67
CA ALA A 287 -10.44 7.52 0.46
C ALA A 287 -9.69 6.84 -0.68
N GLU A 288 -8.40 7.12 -0.83
CA GLU A 288 -7.53 6.49 -1.82
C GLU A 288 -7.38 4.98 -1.57
N VAL A 289 -7.23 4.59 -0.30
CA VAL A 289 -7.19 3.19 0.11
C VAL A 289 -8.52 2.47 -0.12
N LYS A 290 -9.65 3.11 0.16
CA LYS A 290 -10.98 2.56 -0.18
C LYS A 290 -11.15 2.44 -1.70
N ARG A 291 -10.63 3.40 -2.46
CA ARG A 291 -10.62 3.36 -3.93
C ARG A 291 -9.80 2.18 -4.44
N LEU A 292 -8.62 1.92 -3.85
CA LEU A 292 -7.80 0.73 -4.12
C LEU A 292 -8.58 -0.57 -3.89
N GLN A 293 -9.23 -0.70 -2.73
CA GLN A 293 -10.06 -1.87 -2.40
C GLN A 293 -11.25 -2.04 -3.37
N GLY A 294 -11.90 -0.94 -3.74
CA GLY A 294 -13.03 -0.94 -4.69
C GLY A 294 -12.62 -1.39 -6.09
N VAL A 295 -11.54 -0.83 -6.63
CA VAL A 295 -10.96 -1.24 -7.92
C VAL A 295 -10.64 -2.73 -7.88
N TYR A 296 -9.99 -3.20 -6.82
CA TYR A 296 -9.67 -4.60 -6.68
C TYR A 296 -10.91 -5.51 -6.67
N SER A 297 -11.96 -5.15 -5.91
CA SER A 297 -13.20 -5.92 -5.89
C SER A 297 -13.92 -5.97 -7.23
N SER A 298 -13.71 -4.98 -8.11
CA SER A 298 -14.30 -4.93 -9.45
C SER A 298 -13.52 -5.71 -10.51
N LEU A 299 -12.29 -6.14 -10.20
CA LEU A 299 -11.44 -6.94 -11.09
C LEU A 299 -11.62 -8.46 -10.87
N LYS A 300 -12.31 -8.87 -9.80
CA LYS A 300 -12.67 -10.26 -9.48
C LYS A 300 -14.08 -10.58 -9.97
#